data_AF-A0A3M2H2Y7-F1
#
_entry.id   AF-A0A3M2H2Y7-F1
#
_cell.length_a   1.000
_cell.length_b   1.000
_cell.length_c   1.000
_cell.angle_alpha   90.00
_cell.angle_beta   90.00
_cell.angle_gamma   90.00
#
_symmetry.space_group_name_H-M   'P 1'
#
loop_
_entity.id
_entity.type
_entity.pdbx_description
1 polymer ?
#
loop_
_entity_poly.entity_id
_entity_poly.type
_entity_poly.pdbx_seq_one_letter_code
_entity_poly.pdbx_strand_id
1 'polypeptide(L)'
;MSYYRELRQLVLELKGGEFFLSPRDRWFLKFLEENNYPLPVVKEGIRRFFLKHPPERRRLPLFMSFGEIEKLRKVYRKGEAKGFSWQERFWDKVKVAERFLGELKLKEPEDMESAEGTLQMLENTLAKKLWDNLPKEEKLRLRRKFSQFATEEELFKLMIKRELLKREGLGRLSVFVD
;
A
#
# COMPACT_ATOMS: atom_id res chain seq x y z
N MET A 1 17.55 2.93 2.65
CA MET A 1 17.79 2.05 3.81
C MET A 1 16.55 1.23 4.07
N SER A 2 16.66 -0.07 4.37
CA SER A 2 15.49 -0.91 4.68
C SER A 2 15.08 -0.70 6.15
N TYR A 3 13.88 -0.16 6.39
CA TYR A 3 13.31 0.00 7.73
C TYR A 3 12.67 -1.30 8.25
N TYR A 4 12.68 -2.39 7.47
CA TYR A 4 12.18 -3.71 7.90
C TYR A 4 12.81 -4.19 9.21
N ARG A 5 14.12 -3.98 9.41
CA ARG A 5 14.81 -4.38 10.66
C ARG A 5 14.21 -3.67 11.87
N GLU A 6 13.94 -2.38 11.73
CA GLU A 6 13.38 -1.53 12.78
C GLU A 6 11.92 -1.86 13.07
N LEU A 7 11.12 -2.11 12.02
CA LEU A 7 9.74 -2.58 12.17
C LEU A 7 9.66 -3.97 12.80
N ARG A 8 10.56 -4.87 12.42
CA ARG A 8 10.66 -6.20 13.02
C ARG A 8 10.93 -6.09 14.51
N GLN A 9 11.92 -5.31 14.91
CA GLN A 9 12.29 -5.13 16.31
C GLN A 9 11.11 -4.59 17.13
N LEU A 10 10.44 -3.54 16.63
CA LEU A 10 9.24 -2.98 17.26
C LEU A 10 8.14 -4.03 17.47
N VAL A 11 7.84 -4.85 16.46
CA VAL A 11 6.79 -5.87 16.57
C VAL A 11 7.17 -6.96 17.55
N LEU A 12 8.44 -7.36 17.61
CA LEU A 12 8.93 -8.33 18.59
C LEU A 12 8.75 -7.80 20.01
N GLU A 13 9.15 -6.55 20.27
CA GLU A 13 8.97 -5.88 21.57
C GLU A 13 7.49 -5.82 21.97
N LEU A 14 6.62 -5.39 21.06
CA LEU A 14 5.18 -5.30 21.33
C LEU A 14 4.54 -6.66 21.60
N LYS A 15 5.03 -7.73 20.94
CA LYS A 15 4.57 -9.11 21.15
C LYS A 15 5.23 -9.82 22.34
N GLY A 16 6.14 -9.18 23.08
CA GLY A 16 6.75 -9.72 24.29
C GLY A 16 8.08 -10.47 24.08
N GLY A 17 8.81 -10.20 22.99
CA GLY A 17 10.20 -10.63 22.79
C GLY A 17 10.44 -12.10 22.45
N GLU A 18 9.51 -12.99 22.81
CA GLU A 18 9.69 -14.46 22.71
C GLU A 18 9.18 -15.07 21.39
N PHE A 19 8.50 -14.29 20.54
CA PHE A 19 7.85 -14.81 19.33
C PHE A 19 8.59 -14.44 18.06
N PHE A 20 8.85 -15.39 17.17
CA PHE A 20 9.27 -15.07 15.80
C PHE A 20 8.13 -14.43 15.01
N LEU A 21 8.47 -13.53 14.07
CA LEU A 21 7.49 -13.04 13.10
C LEU A 21 7.01 -14.20 12.21
N SER A 22 5.71 -14.42 12.20
CA SER A 22 5.10 -15.38 11.28
C SER A 22 5.45 -15.03 9.82
N PRO A 23 5.47 -16.00 8.89
CA PRO A 23 5.67 -15.69 7.47
C PRO A 23 4.69 -14.62 6.95
N ARG A 24 3.45 -14.61 7.46
CA ARG A 24 2.43 -13.60 7.16
C ARG A 24 2.83 -12.20 7.62
N ASP A 25 3.30 -12.07 8.87
CA ASP A 25 3.71 -10.78 9.43
C ASP A 25 4.95 -10.24 8.69
N ARG A 26 5.91 -11.11 8.36
CA ARG A 26 7.09 -10.72 7.55
C ARG A 26 6.69 -10.22 6.18
N TRP A 27 5.75 -10.92 5.53
CA TRP A 27 5.26 -10.54 4.22
C TRP A 27 4.55 -9.18 4.27
N PHE A 28 3.70 -8.96 5.28
CA PHE A 28 3.00 -7.70 5.48
C PHE A 28 3.98 -6.53 5.72
N LEU A 29 5.00 -6.69 6.57
CA LEU A 29 6.01 -5.66 6.78
C LEU A 29 6.78 -5.33 5.51
N LYS A 30 7.19 -6.35 4.76
CA LYS A 30 7.86 -6.18 3.46
C LYS A 30 6.94 -5.48 2.45
N PHE A 31 5.66 -5.82 2.44
CA PHE A 31 4.66 -5.16 1.61
C PHE A 31 4.58 -3.66 1.92
N LEU A 32 4.51 -3.26 3.20
CA LEU A 32 4.46 -1.84 3.57
C LEU A 32 5.71 -1.08 3.11
N GLU A 33 6.89 -1.69 3.27
CA GLU A 33 8.16 -1.12 2.83
C GLU A 33 8.23 -0.98 1.29
N GLU A 34 7.94 -2.06 0.55
CA GLU A 34 7.91 -2.06 -0.93
C GLU A 34 6.90 -1.06 -1.50
N ASN A 35 5.89 -0.68 -0.72
CA ASN A 35 4.84 0.26 -1.13
C ASN A 35 5.02 1.68 -0.57
N ASN A 36 6.24 2.00 -0.12
CA ASN A 36 6.65 3.32 0.37
C ASN A 36 5.67 3.86 1.43
N TYR A 37 5.25 3.00 2.36
CA TYR A 37 4.55 3.49 3.54
C TYR A 37 5.55 4.22 4.45
N PRO A 38 5.25 5.45 4.89
CA PRO A 38 6.15 6.19 5.76
C PRO A 38 6.38 5.42 7.07
N LEU A 39 7.65 5.18 7.41
CA LEU A 39 8.03 4.51 8.65
C LEU A 39 7.32 5.05 9.91
N PRO A 40 7.25 6.39 10.16
CA PRO A 40 6.57 6.89 11.35
C PRO A 40 5.09 6.52 11.39
N VAL A 41 4.42 6.54 10.24
CA VAL A 41 3.01 6.13 10.09
C VAL A 41 2.84 4.65 10.40
N VAL A 42 3.71 3.80 9.87
CA VAL A 42 3.64 2.35 10.09
C VAL A 42 3.86 2.02 11.57
N LYS A 43 4.89 2.58 12.19
CA LYS A 43 5.18 2.35 13.62
C LYS A 43 4.00 2.74 14.50
N GLU A 44 3.44 3.92 14.26
CA GLU A 44 2.33 4.43 15.05
C GLU A 44 1.05 3.61 14.84
N GLY A 45 0.76 3.19 13.60
CA GLY A 45 -0.39 2.32 13.31
C GLY A 45 -0.30 0.97 14.00
N ILE A 46 0.90 0.35 14.00
CA ILE A 46 1.15 -0.90 14.72
C ILE A 46 0.97 -0.72 16.23
N ARG A 47 1.52 0.35 16.81
CA ARG A 47 1.37 0.66 18.24
C ARG A 47 -0.10 0.85 18.62
N ARG A 48 -0.84 1.67 17.89
CA ARG A 48 -2.27 1.91 18.14
C ARG A 48 -3.09 0.62 18.06
N PHE A 49 -2.76 -0.25 17.10
CA PHE A 49 -3.41 -1.55 16.98
C PHE A 49 -3.17 -2.40 18.24
N PHE A 50 -1.92 -2.58 18.68
CA PHE A 50 -1.63 -3.40 19.86
C PHE A 50 -2.07 -2.77 21.18
N LEU A 51 -2.15 -1.44 21.29
CA LEU A 51 -2.70 -0.76 22.47
C LEU A 51 -4.20 -1.02 22.63
N LYS A 52 -4.94 -1.14 21.51
CA LYS A 52 -6.38 -1.43 21.52
C LYS A 52 -6.72 -2.89 21.82
N HIS A 53 -5.73 -3.77 21.92
CA HIS A 53 -5.92 -5.19 22.17
C HIS A 53 -5.21 -5.64 23.45
N PRO A 54 -5.86 -6.43 24.33
CA PRO A 54 -5.25 -6.90 25.56
C PRO A 54 -4.00 -7.76 25.28
N PRO A 55 -3.04 -7.86 26.22
CA PRO A 55 -1.78 -8.57 26.03
C PRO A 55 -1.94 -10.02 25.55
N GLU A 56 -2.99 -10.70 26.02
CA GLU A 56 -3.36 -12.07 25.64
C GLU A 56 -3.70 -12.21 24.14
N ARG A 57 -4.18 -11.13 23.51
CA ARG A 57 -4.51 -11.06 22.07
C ARG A 57 -3.34 -10.56 21.21
N ARG A 58 -2.12 -10.41 21.76
CA ARG A 58 -0.92 -10.05 20.95
C ARG A 58 -0.47 -11.13 19.97
N ARG A 59 -1.13 -12.30 19.98
CA ARG A 59 -1.05 -13.34 18.94
C ARG A 59 -1.80 -12.98 17.66
N LEU A 60 -2.53 -11.86 17.63
CA LEU A 60 -3.23 -11.41 16.43
C LEU A 60 -2.24 -11.19 15.27
N PRO A 61 -2.67 -11.51 14.03
CA PRO A 61 -1.88 -11.23 12.84
C PRO A 61 -1.63 -9.73 12.69
N LEU A 62 -0.38 -9.36 12.34
CA LEU A 62 0.02 -7.97 12.22
C LEU A 62 -0.74 -7.21 11.13
N PHE A 63 -1.15 -7.92 10.07
CA PHE A 63 -1.87 -7.32 8.94
C PHE A 63 -3.19 -6.66 9.34
N MET A 64 -3.79 -7.04 10.48
CA MET A 64 -5.01 -6.40 11.00
C MET A 64 -4.77 -4.95 11.43
N SER A 65 -3.52 -4.54 11.66
CA SER A 65 -3.15 -3.14 11.90
C SER A 65 -3.29 -2.25 10.65
N PHE A 66 -3.51 -2.84 9.47
CA PHE A 66 -3.53 -2.12 8.20
C PHE A 66 -4.55 -0.96 8.18
N GLY A 67 -5.73 -1.16 8.75
CA GLY A 67 -6.75 -0.11 8.82
C GLY A 67 -6.30 1.13 9.62
N GLU A 68 -5.54 0.95 10.71
CA GLU A 68 -5.00 2.06 11.49
C GLU A 68 -3.85 2.76 10.76
N ILE A 69 -3.00 1.98 10.07
CA ILE A 69 -1.92 2.52 9.22
C ILE A 69 -2.50 3.39 8.09
N GLU A 70 -3.56 2.95 7.41
CA GLU A 70 -4.20 3.72 6.34
C GLU A 70 -4.82 5.03 6.85
N LYS A 71 -5.47 5.02 8.01
CA LYS A 71 -5.99 6.24 8.64
C LYS A 71 -4.89 7.26 8.90
N LEU A 72 -3.79 6.82 9.51
CA LEU A 72 -2.65 7.69 9.82
C LEU A 72 -1.95 8.19 8.56
N ARG A 73 -1.85 7.34 7.53
CA ARG A 73 -1.25 7.71 6.25
C ARG A 73 -1.99 8.86 5.59
N LYS A 74 -3.33 8.85 5.62
CA LYS A 74 -4.14 9.95 5.07
C LYS A 74 -3.82 11.27 5.75
N VAL A 75 -3.70 11.28 7.08
CA VAL A 75 -3.33 12.49 7.85
C VAL A 75 -1.91 12.94 7.54
N TYR A 76 -0.97 12.00 7.52
CA TYR A 76 0.45 12.27 7.27
C TYR A 76 0.68 12.93 5.91
N ARG A 77 0.02 12.44 4.86
CA ARG A 77 0.11 13.00 3.50
C ARG A 77 -0.37 14.45 3.41
N LYS A 78 -1.40 14.83 4.17
CA LYS A 78 -1.85 16.23 4.24
C LYS A 78 -0.79 17.16 4.86
N GLY A 79 0.08 16.62 5.73
CA GLY A 79 1.18 17.37 6.35
C GLY A 79 2.43 17.50 5.48
N GLU A 80 2.76 16.49 4.67
CA GLU A 80 3.96 16.48 3.82
C GLU A 80 3.86 17.35 2.56
N ALA A 81 2.66 17.79 2.18
CA ALA A 81 2.37 18.61 1.00
C ALA A 81 3.14 19.94 0.86
N LYS A 82 4.02 20.28 1.81
CA LYS A 82 4.79 21.53 1.82
C LYS A 82 6.11 21.35 1.06
N GLY A 83 6.20 21.94 -0.13
CA GLY A 83 7.49 22.22 -0.79
C GLY A 83 7.81 21.42 -2.05
N PHE A 84 6.86 20.68 -2.65
CA PHE A 84 7.05 20.03 -3.95
C PHE A 84 5.95 20.42 -4.96
N SER A 85 6.30 20.49 -6.25
CA SER A 85 5.38 20.72 -7.36
C SER A 85 4.56 19.45 -7.61
N TRP A 86 3.43 19.33 -6.90
CA TRP A 86 2.55 18.17 -7.01
C TRP A 86 1.91 18.08 -8.41
N GLN A 87 1.79 19.21 -9.11
CA GLN A 87 1.32 19.28 -10.50
C GLN A 87 2.26 18.54 -11.45
N GLU A 88 3.57 18.77 -11.34
CA GLU A 88 4.56 18.06 -12.19
C GLU A 88 4.50 16.55 -11.96
N ARG A 89 4.51 16.13 -10.68
CA ARG A 89 4.36 14.71 -10.32
C ARG A 89 3.06 14.13 -10.85
N PHE A 90 1.95 14.86 -10.75
CA PHE A 90 0.67 14.42 -11.28
C PHE A 90 0.78 14.10 -12.78
N TRP A 91 1.29 15.03 -13.57
CA TRP A 91 1.42 14.85 -15.02
C TRP A 91 2.40 13.74 -15.40
N ASP A 92 3.49 13.57 -14.66
CA ASP A 92 4.42 12.45 -14.91
C ASP A 92 3.78 11.10 -14.62
N LYS A 93 2.98 10.99 -13.55
CA LYS A 93 2.20 9.77 -13.26
C LYS A 93 1.10 9.55 -14.30
N VAL A 94 0.48 10.60 -14.83
CA VAL A 94 -0.48 10.49 -15.94
C VAL A 94 0.19 9.93 -17.20
N LYS A 95 1.34 10.46 -17.61
CA LYS A 95 2.10 9.93 -18.77
C LYS A 95 2.40 8.44 -18.64
N VAL A 96 2.73 7.98 -17.42
CA VAL A 96 2.93 6.55 -17.16
C VAL A 96 1.64 5.76 -17.39
N ALA A 97 0.49 6.26 -16.91
CA ALA A 97 -0.80 5.61 -17.12
C ALA A 97 -1.22 5.59 -18.61
N GLU A 98 -0.95 6.66 -19.36
CA GLU A 98 -1.28 6.78 -20.79
C GLU A 98 -0.60 5.71 -21.65
N ARG A 99 0.62 5.29 -21.30
CA ARG A 99 1.33 4.19 -21.99
C ARG A 99 0.53 2.89 -22.02
N PHE A 100 -0.37 2.70 -21.06
CA PHE A 100 -1.19 1.49 -20.94
C PHE A 100 -2.66 1.74 -21.27
N LEU A 101 -3.19 2.92 -20.96
CA LEU A 101 -4.60 3.25 -21.12
C LEU A 101 -4.91 3.97 -22.45
N GLY A 102 -3.91 4.45 -23.16
CA GLY A 102 -4.06 5.36 -24.31
C GLY A 102 -4.11 6.82 -23.87
N GLU A 103 -4.36 7.72 -24.82
CA GLU A 103 -4.47 9.17 -24.57
C GLU A 103 -5.61 9.48 -23.58
N LEU A 104 -5.31 10.20 -22.50
CA LEU A 104 -6.27 10.52 -21.45
C LEU A 104 -6.63 12.01 -21.49
N LYS A 105 -7.90 12.33 -21.79
CA LYS A 105 -8.42 13.70 -21.76
C LYS A 105 -8.79 14.13 -20.34
N LEU A 106 -7.78 14.34 -19.50
CA LEU A 106 -7.96 14.78 -18.12
C LEU A 106 -7.98 16.30 -18.02
N LYS A 107 -8.83 16.82 -17.15
CA LYS A 107 -8.76 18.22 -16.73
C LYS A 107 -7.62 18.40 -15.74
N GLU A 108 -7.03 19.59 -15.72
CA GLU A 108 -6.07 19.94 -14.67
C GLU A 108 -6.79 19.94 -13.30
N PRO A 109 -6.25 19.22 -12.30
CA PRO A 109 -6.83 19.18 -10.95
C PRO A 109 -6.74 20.55 -10.25
N GLU A 110 -7.80 20.92 -9.53
CA GLU A 110 -7.90 22.20 -8.80
C GLU A 110 -7.06 22.20 -7.52
N ASP A 111 -6.81 21.02 -6.95
CA ASP A 111 -6.05 20.85 -5.72
C ASP A 111 -5.33 19.49 -5.67
N MET A 112 -4.48 19.31 -4.66
CA MET A 112 -3.73 18.07 -4.47
C MET A 112 -4.62 16.86 -4.17
N GLU A 113 -5.78 17.06 -3.54
CA GLU A 113 -6.69 15.97 -3.15
C GLU A 113 -7.41 15.39 -4.38
N SER A 114 -7.88 16.26 -5.27
CA SER A 114 -8.42 15.92 -6.59
C SER A 114 -7.37 15.30 -7.51
N ALA A 115 -6.12 15.76 -7.46
CA ALA A 115 -5.01 15.14 -8.18
C ALA A 115 -4.77 13.69 -7.73
N GLU A 116 -4.65 13.44 -6.42
CA GLU A 116 -4.48 12.09 -5.87
C GLU A 116 -5.71 11.21 -6.17
N GLY A 117 -6.92 11.77 -6.09
CA GLY A 117 -8.16 11.09 -6.45
C GLY A 117 -8.16 10.60 -7.90
N THR A 118 -7.75 11.48 -8.82
CA THR A 118 -7.59 11.15 -10.24
C THR A 118 -6.54 10.06 -10.45
N LEU A 119 -5.35 10.18 -9.84
CA LEU A 119 -4.30 9.15 -9.94
C LEU A 119 -4.76 7.80 -9.37
N GLN A 120 -5.52 7.80 -8.27
CA GLN A 120 -6.07 6.58 -7.69
C GLN A 120 -7.11 5.94 -8.60
N MET A 121 -7.96 6.74 -9.26
CA MET A 121 -8.89 6.26 -10.28
C MET A 121 -8.13 5.62 -11.45
N LEU A 122 -7.12 6.30 -11.99
CA LEU A 122 -6.29 5.77 -13.09
C LEU A 122 -5.59 4.47 -12.69
N GLU A 123 -5.04 4.41 -11.48
CA GLU A 123 -4.38 3.20 -10.96
C GLU A 123 -5.35 2.02 -10.89
N ASN A 124 -6.59 2.26 -10.46
CA ASN A 124 -7.62 1.22 -10.40
C ASN A 124 -8.05 0.78 -11.81
N THR A 125 -8.23 1.71 -12.74
CA THR A 125 -8.55 1.40 -14.15
C THR A 125 -7.44 0.59 -14.81
N LEU A 126 -6.19 0.98 -14.58
CA LEU A 126 -5.01 0.28 -15.05
C LEU A 126 -4.94 -1.14 -14.49
N ALA A 127 -5.08 -1.28 -13.16
CA ALA A 127 -5.07 -2.59 -12.52
C ALA A 127 -6.19 -3.49 -13.02
N LYS A 128 -7.38 -2.93 -13.29
CA LYS A 128 -8.49 -3.68 -13.89
C LYS A 128 -8.14 -4.16 -15.30
N LYS A 129 -7.61 -3.30 -16.17
CA LYS A 129 -7.18 -3.67 -17.52
C LYS A 129 -6.11 -4.78 -17.51
N LEU A 130 -5.11 -4.64 -16.64
CA LEU A 130 -4.06 -5.66 -16.46
C LEU A 130 -4.66 -6.99 -15.95
N TRP A 131 -5.58 -6.92 -14.98
CA TRP A 131 -6.27 -8.10 -14.49
C TRP A 131 -7.08 -8.77 -15.59
N ASP A 132 -7.89 -8.04 -16.35
CA ASP A 132 -8.80 -8.61 -17.35
C ASP A 132 -8.01 -9.32 -18.47
N ASN A 133 -6.85 -8.78 -18.85
CA ASN A 133 -5.95 -9.37 -19.84
C ASN A 133 -5.18 -10.62 -19.36
N LEU A 134 -5.18 -10.93 -18.06
CA LEU A 134 -4.49 -12.13 -17.56
C LEU A 134 -5.24 -13.43 -17.91
N PRO A 135 -4.51 -14.50 -18.29
CA PRO A 135 -5.07 -15.84 -18.38
C PRO A 135 -5.71 -16.30 -17.06
N LYS A 136 -6.69 -17.22 -17.16
CA LYS A 136 -7.42 -17.74 -15.98
C LYS A 136 -6.47 -18.40 -14.96
N GLU A 137 -5.45 -19.10 -15.43
CA GLU A 137 -4.45 -19.75 -14.57
C GLU A 137 -3.63 -18.74 -13.77
N GLU A 138 -3.23 -17.63 -14.39
CA GLU A 138 -2.49 -16.55 -13.75
C GLU A 138 -3.34 -15.83 -12.69
N LYS A 139 -4.60 -15.56 -13.00
CA LYS A 139 -5.58 -15.02 -12.03
C LYS A 139 -5.69 -15.92 -10.80
N LEU A 140 -5.77 -17.23 -11.02
CA LEU A 140 -5.86 -18.23 -9.94
C LEU A 140 -4.56 -18.29 -9.12
N ARG A 141 -3.40 -18.21 -9.78
CA ARG A 141 -2.08 -18.16 -9.14
C ARG A 141 -1.94 -16.94 -8.22
N LEU A 142 -2.35 -15.75 -8.70
CA LEU A 142 -2.35 -14.52 -7.91
C LEU A 142 -3.26 -14.62 -6.69
N ARG A 143 -4.49 -15.12 -6.87
CA ARG A 143 -5.41 -15.34 -5.74
C ARG A 143 -4.84 -16.31 -4.71
N ARG A 144 -4.22 -17.41 -5.15
CA ARG A 144 -3.57 -18.38 -4.24
C ARG A 144 -2.40 -17.75 -3.49
N LYS A 145 -1.56 -16.96 -4.16
CA LYS A 145 -0.41 -16.26 -3.57
C LYS A 145 -0.81 -15.41 -2.35
N PHE A 146 -1.95 -14.73 -2.42
CA PHE A 146 -2.42 -13.84 -1.36
C PHE A 146 -3.56 -14.40 -0.50
N SER A 147 -3.96 -15.66 -0.72
CA SER A 147 -5.12 -16.29 -0.07
C SER A 147 -5.14 -16.17 1.46
N GLN A 148 -3.97 -16.15 2.09
CA GLN A 148 -3.81 -15.97 3.53
C GLN A 148 -4.27 -14.61 4.09
N PHE A 149 -4.54 -13.63 3.22
CA PHE A 149 -5.07 -12.30 3.55
C PHE A 149 -6.52 -12.12 3.09
N ALA A 150 -7.17 -13.17 2.54
CA ALA A 150 -8.50 -13.05 1.95
C ALA A 150 -9.60 -12.62 2.93
N THR A 151 -9.38 -12.77 4.24
CA THR A 151 -10.29 -12.27 5.29
C THR A 151 -10.26 -10.75 5.43
N GLU A 152 -9.20 -10.09 4.94
CA GLU A 152 -9.06 -8.63 4.89
C GLU A 152 -9.19 -8.18 3.44
N GLU A 153 -10.43 -8.05 2.98
CA GLU A 153 -10.75 -7.86 1.56
C GLU A 153 -9.99 -6.70 0.92
N GLU A 154 -9.89 -5.56 1.61
CA GLU A 154 -9.21 -4.37 1.10
C GLU A 154 -7.69 -4.56 0.99
N LEU A 155 -7.07 -5.21 1.97
CA LEU A 155 -5.66 -5.54 1.92
C LEU A 155 -5.40 -6.56 0.80
N PHE A 156 -6.25 -7.57 0.66
CA PHE A 156 -6.14 -8.59 -0.39
C PHE A 156 -6.24 -7.99 -1.80
N LYS A 157 -7.24 -7.14 -2.06
CA LYS A 157 -7.38 -6.40 -3.31
C LYS A 157 -6.15 -5.53 -3.59
N LEU A 158 -5.67 -4.83 -2.56
CA LEU A 158 -4.49 -3.98 -2.69
C LEU A 158 -3.24 -4.79 -3.02
N MET A 159 -3.02 -5.94 -2.38
CA MET A 159 -1.90 -6.82 -2.67
C MET A 159 -1.92 -7.33 -4.11
N ILE A 160 -3.08 -7.77 -4.60
CA ILE A 160 -3.25 -8.18 -6.00
C ILE A 160 -2.93 -7.01 -6.93
N LYS A 161 -3.52 -5.84 -6.69
CA LYS A 161 -3.29 -4.63 -7.49
C LYS A 161 -1.79 -4.30 -7.56
N ARG A 162 -1.08 -4.33 -6.43
CA ARG A 162 0.35 -4.03 -6.39
C ARG A 162 1.19 -5.05 -7.11
N GLU A 163 0.85 -6.32 -7.02
CA GLU A 163 1.53 -7.36 -7.78
C GLU A 163 1.33 -7.20 -9.29
N LEU A 164 0.13 -6.82 -9.75
CA LEU A 164 -0.14 -6.54 -11.15
C LEU A 164 0.72 -5.38 -11.67
N LEU A 165 0.74 -4.26 -10.96
CA LEU A 165 1.53 -3.09 -11.34
C LEU A 165 3.04 -3.40 -11.32
N LYS A 166 3.51 -4.14 -10.31
CA LYS A 166 4.93 -4.53 -10.18
C LYS A 166 5.42 -5.37 -11.35
N ARG A 167 4.58 -6.25 -11.92
CA ARG A 167 4.93 -7.06 -13.10
C ARG A 167 5.24 -6.19 -14.33
N GLU A 168 4.58 -5.05 -14.45
CA GLU A 168 4.78 -4.07 -15.52
C GLU A 168 5.85 -3.02 -15.15
N GLY A 169 6.58 -3.20 -14.04
CA GLY A 169 7.57 -2.24 -13.56
C GLY A 169 6.96 -0.94 -13.02
N LEU A 170 5.66 -0.93 -12.70
CA LEU A 170 4.94 0.26 -12.28
C LEU A 170 4.89 0.39 -10.75
N GLY A 171 5.30 1.56 -10.28
CA GLY A 171 5.10 2.00 -8.91
C GLY A 171 3.66 2.46 -8.66
N ARG A 172 3.43 3.04 -7.48
CA ARG A 172 2.14 3.67 -7.16
C ARG A 172 1.94 4.95 -7.97
N LEU A 173 0.72 5.14 -8.47
CA LEU A 173 0.30 6.44 -8.98
C LEU A 173 -0.16 7.28 -7.79
N SER A 174 0.72 8.15 -7.32
CA SER A 174 0.46 9.06 -6.20
C SER A 174 1.37 10.27 -6.30
N VAL A 175 0.87 11.44 -5.94
CA VAL A 175 1.68 12.68 -5.88
C VAL A 175 2.65 12.68 -4.69
N PHE A 176 2.45 11.76 -3.75
CA PHE A 176 3.23 11.63 -2.52
C PHE A 176 4.35 10.58 -2.60
N VAL A 177 4.50 9.90 -3.75
CA VAL A 177 5.45 8.79 -3.90
C VAL A 177 6.09 8.84 -5.27
N ASP A 178 7.42 8.88 -5.33
CA ASP A 178 8.20 8.79 -6.56
C ASP A 178 8.16 7.37 -7.16
#